data_AF-A0A5E6NNC5-F1
#
_entry.id   AF-A0A5E6NNC5-F1
#
_cell.length_a   1.000
_cell.length_b   1.000
_cell.length_c   1.000
_cell.angle_alpha   90.00
_cell.angle_beta   90.00
_cell.angle_gamma   90.00
#
_symmetry.space_group_name_H-M   'P 1'
#
loop_
_entity.id
_entity.type
_entity.pdbx_description
1 polymer ?
#
loop_
_entity_poly.entity_id
_entity_poly.type
_entity_poly.pdbx_seq_one_letter_code
_entity_poly.pdbx_strand_id
1 'polypeptide(L)'
;MITINKPIKIPDHDIFKNDLLDRKGTIEDLSNLIVSDIQPFVFSVNADWGAGKTTFIKLWQAHLKESYKVKSIYFSAWEDDFTSDPLIAILGELKAYIEENHNELKNNFEDVKKTGGKIIRNSLPLILKGVAGKVIGDETVAKMVSDFVENSTTALIDNYQKEKTTLEKFKNSIAKILKKIDKVSLLLFLSMN
;
A
#
# COMPACT_ATOMS: atom_id res chain seq x y z
N MET A 1 18.78 -3.08 25.66
CA MET A 1 18.98 -1.77 25.00
C MET A 1 18.70 -1.98 23.53
N ILE A 2 17.60 -1.48 22.99
CA ILE A 2 17.31 -1.59 21.55
C ILE A 2 18.17 -0.54 20.87
N THR A 3 19.25 -0.98 20.22
CA THR A 3 20.09 -0.09 19.40
C THR A 3 19.32 0.20 18.12
N ILE A 4 18.76 1.41 18.01
CA ILE A 4 18.17 1.88 16.76
C ILE A 4 19.34 2.08 15.78
N ASN A 5 19.48 1.16 14.83
CA ASN A 5 20.49 1.31 13.78
C ASN A 5 20.18 2.56 12.96
N LYS A 6 21.17 3.44 12.82
CA LYS A 6 21.04 4.64 11.99
C LYS A 6 20.77 4.21 10.54
N PRO A 7 19.87 4.90 9.82
CA PRO A 7 19.65 4.63 8.40
C PRO A 7 20.97 4.74 7.63
N ILE A 8 21.18 3.80 6.71
CA ILE A 8 22.30 3.88 5.75
C ILE A 8 22.18 5.20 4.97
N LYS A 9 23.32 5.88 4.76
CA LYS A 9 23.37 6.98 3.80
C LYS A 9 23.56 6.38 2.41
N ILE A 10 22.70 6.74 1.47
CA ILE A 10 22.77 6.31 0.06
C ILE A 10 23.20 7.53 -0.75
N PRO A 11 24.48 7.62 -1.17
CA PRO A 11 24.96 8.72 -2.02
C PRO A 11 24.37 8.65 -3.44
N ASP A 12 24.04 9.79 -4.02
CA ASP A 12 23.44 9.87 -5.36
C ASP A 12 24.34 9.31 -6.48
N HIS A 13 25.66 9.41 -6.32
CA HIS A 13 26.64 9.00 -7.35
C HIS A 13 27.27 7.61 -7.12
N ASP A 14 27.01 6.99 -5.96
CA ASP A 14 27.52 5.66 -5.63
C ASP A 14 26.60 5.01 -4.59
N ILE A 15 25.49 4.46 -5.09
CA ILE A 15 24.39 3.90 -4.30
C ILE A 15 24.87 2.83 -3.31
N PHE A 16 25.84 2.01 -3.74
CA PHE A 16 26.31 0.86 -2.97
C PHE A 16 27.54 1.15 -2.10
N LYS A 17 28.06 2.39 -2.10
CA LYS A 17 29.26 2.79 -1.35
C LYS A 17 29.31 2.31 0.10
N ASN A 18 28.15 2.35 0.77
CA ASN A 18 28.02 2.03 2.19
C ASN A 18 27.34 0.67 2.42
N ASP A 19 27.10 -0.12 1.37
CA ASP A 19 26.45 -1.43 1.50
C ASP A 19 27.43 -2.50 1.98
N LEU A 20 27.42 -2.74 3.29
CA LEU A 20 28.33 -3.69 3.95
C LEU A 20 28.01 -5.17 3.66
N LEU A 21 26.84 -5.47 3.10
CA LEU A 21 26.43 -6.85 2.80
C LEU A 21 26.54 -7.22 1.31
N ASP A 22 27.21 -6.39 0.51
CA ASP A 22 27.52 -6.64 -0.91
C ASP A 22 26.31 -7.11 -1.73
N ARG A 23 25.18 -6.41 -1.61
CA ARG A 23 23.90 -6.80 -2.22
C ARG A 23 23.72 -6.28 -3.64
N LYS A 24 24.76 -5.64 -4.20
CA LYS A 24 24.74 -5.01 -5.53
C LYS A 24 24.32 -5.99 -6.62
N GLY A 25 24.97 -7.15 -6.70
CA GLY A 25 24.66 -8.16 -7.73
C GLY A 25 23.21 -8.63 -7.67
N THR A 26 22.71 -8.96 -6.47
CA THR A 26 21.31 -9.34 -6.26
C THR A 26 20.33 -8.24 -6.68
N ILE A 27 20.65 -6.98 -6.36
CA ILE A 27 19.82 -5.83 -6.75
C ILE A 27 19.82 -5.63 -8.27
N GLU A 28 20.96 -5.79 -8.93
CA GLU A 28 21.08 -5.68 -10.40
C GLU A 28 20.27 -6.79 -11.08
N ASP A 29 20.40 -8.05 -10.63
CA ASP A 29 19.67 -9.19 -11.19
C ASP A 29 18.15 -9.02 -11.06
N LEU A 30 17.67 -8.64 -9.87
CA LEU A 30 16.24 -8.41 -9.65
C LEU A 30 15.72 -7.18 -10.41
N SER A 31 16.56 -6.16 -10.58
CA SER A 31 16.20 -4.97 -11.37
C SER A 31 16.01 -5.34 -12.83
N ASN A 32 16.91 -6.15 -13.39
CA ASN A 32 16.78 -6.66 -14.76
C ASN A 32 15.48 -7.46 -14.95
N LEU A 33 15.08 -8.26 -13.96
CA LEU A 33 13.79 -8.94 -13.99
C LEU A 33 12.62 -7.94 -14.04
N ILE A 34 12.64 -6.88 -13.22
CA ILE A 34 11.59 -5.86 -13.22
C ILE A 34 11.48 -5.12 -14.56
N VAL A 35 12.60 -4.77 -15.18
CA VAL A 35 12.57 -3.98 -16.42
C VAL A 35 12.39 -4.82 -17.68
N SER A 36 12.68 -6.12 -17.62
CA SER A 36 12.53 -7.03 -18.76
C SER A 36 11.10 -7.56 -18.93
N ASP A 37 10.32 -7.63 -17.84
CA ASP A 37 8.96 -8.18 -17.87
C ASP A 37 7.87 -7.10 -18.01
N ILE A 38 6.91 -7.34 -18.91
CA ILE A 38 5.76 -6.45 -19.18
C ILE A 38 4.53 -6.84 -18.31
N GLN A 39 4.61 -7.94 -17.56
CA GLN A 39 3.49 -8.41 -16.73
C GLN A 39 3.62 -7.98 -15.27
N PRO A 40 2.50 -7.58 -14.61
CA PRO A 40 2.50 -7.31 -13.18
C PRO A 40 2.84 -8.57 -12.36
N PHE A 41 3.82 -8.47 -11.46
CA PHE A 41 4.16 -9.51 -10.50
C PHE A 41 4.32 -8.92 -9.10
N VAL A 42 4.35 -9.79 -8.09
CA VAL A 42 4.54 -9.43 -6.69
C VAL A 42 5.76 -10.16 -6.15
N PHE A 43 6.71 -9.42 -5.55
CA PHE A 43 7.85 -9.99 -4.84
C PHE A 43 7.63 -9.95 -3.33
N SER A 44 8.08 -11.02 -2.66
CA SER A 44 8.20 -11.04 -1.20
C SER A 44 9.68 -11.20 -0.85
N VAL A 45 10.21 -10.26 -0.07
CA VAL A 45 11.59 -10.33 0.47
C VAL A 45 11.49 -10.80 1.91
N ASN A 46 11.88 -12.06 2.15
CA ASN A 46 11.85 -12.66 3.47
C ASN A 46 13.26 -12.77 4.07
N ALA A 47 13.41 -12.37 5.33
CA ALA A 47 14.64 -12.50 6.11
C ALA A 47 14.33 -12.26 7.61
N ASP A 48 15.25 -12.59 8.49
CA ASP A 48 15.10 -12.37 9.94
C ASP A 48 15.03 -10.88 10.31
N TRP A 49 14.57 -10.61 11.54
CA TRP A 49 14.59 -9.25 12.11
C TRP A 49 16.03 -8.76 12.26
N GLY A 50 16.30 -7.54 11.80
CA GLY A 50 17.65 -6.97 11.80
C GLY A 50 18.55 -7.37 10.61
N ALA A 51 18.11 -8.24 9.69
CA ALA A 51 18.89 -8.62 8.50
C ALA A 51 19.07 -7.49 7.45
N GLY A 52 18.46 -6.33 7.68
CA GLY A 52 18.57 -5.16 6.81
C GLY A 52 17.64 -5.18 5.59
N LYS A 53 16.46 -5.80 5.70
CA LYS A 53 15.42 -5.80 4.66
C LYS A 53 15.10 -4.38 4.18
N THR A 54 14.85 -3.46 5.11
CA THR A 54 14.59 -2.05 4.81
C THR A 54 15.75 -1.39 4.05
N THR A 55 16.99 -1.68 4.45
CA THR A 55 18.20 -1.20 3.77
C THR A 55 18.27 -1.71 2.33
N PHE A 56 18.01 -3.01 2.13
CA PHE A 56 17.97 -3.62 0.81
C PHE A 56 16.93 -2.96 -0.09
N ILE A 57 15.70 -2.76 0.39
CA ILE A 57 14.64 -2.11 -0.38
C ILE A 57 15.01 -0.67 -0.74
N LYS A 58 15.61 0.11 0.17
CA LYS A 58 16.02 1.50 -0.10
C LYS A 58 17.16 1.58 -1.13
N LEU A 59 18.15 0.68 -1.05
CA LEU A 59 19.22 0.56 -2.05
C LEU A 59 18.65 0.19 -3.42
N TRP A 60 17.72 -0.77 -3.45
CA TRP A 60 17.06 -1.19 -4.68
C TRP A 60 16.24 -0.06 -5.31
N GLN A 61 15.47 0.67 -4.49
CA GLN A 61 14.70 1.83 -4.92
C GLN A 61 15.59 2.90 -5.56
N ALA A 62 16.73 3.22 -4.94
CA ALA A 62 17.69 4.16 -5.48
C ALA A 62 18.28 3.66 -6.82
N HIS A 63 18.63 2.37 -6.90
CA HIS A 63 19.19 1.77 -8.12
C HIS A 63 18.19 1.79 -9.28
N LEU A 64 16.93 1.41 -9.04
CA LEU A 64 15.86 1.47 -10.03
C LEU A 64 15.63 2.90 -10.54
N LYS A 65 15.63 3.88 -9.64
CA LYS A 65 15.49 5.30 -9.98
C LYS A 65 16.65 5.81 -10.84
N GLU A 66 17.89 5.57 -10.42
CA GLU A 66 19.05 6.14 -11.11
C GLU A 66 19.36 5.42 -12.43
N SER A 67 19.39 4.08 -12.41
CA SER A 67 19.83 3.26 -13.55
C SER A 67 18.75 3.09 -14.62
N TYR A 68 17.47 2.97 -14.21
CA TYR A 68 16.39 2.61 -15.12
C TYR A 68 15.28 3.68 -15.21
N LYS A 69 15.40 4.78 -14.45
CA LYS A 69 14.36 5.82 -14.34
C LYS A 69 13.00 5.27 -13.89
N VAL A 70 13.03 4.15 -13.16
CA VAL A 70 11.84 3.53 -12.59
C VAL A 70 11.44 4.28 -11.33
N LYS A 71 10.19 4.73 -11.32
CA LYS A 71 9.58 5.40 -10.17
C LYS A 71 8.84 4.35 -9.32
N SER A 72 8.94 4.49 -8.01
CA SER A 72 8.43 3.49 -7.06
C SER A 72 7.95 4.15 -5.77
N ILE A 73 6.95 3.54 -5.14
CA ILE A 73 6.42 3.94 -3.84
C ILE A 73 6.96 2.96 -2.79
N TYR A 74 7.48 3.51 -1.69
CA TYR A 74 7.86 2.73 -0.52
C TYR A 74 6.80 2.92 0.56
N PHE A 75 6.31 1.82 1.12
CA PHE A 75 5.32 1.81 2.18
C PHE A 75 5.77 0.91 3.33
N SER A 76 5.71 1.43 4.56
CA SER A 76 6.16 0.73 5.76
C SER A 76 4.96 0.51 6.67
N ALA A 77 4.45 -0.72 6.72
CA ALA A 77 3.25 -1.05 7.50
C ALA A 77 3.41 -0.78 9.00
N TRP A 78 4.64 -0.69 9.52
CA TRP A 78 4.94 -0.37 10.91
C TRP A 78 5.09 1.13 11.19
N GLU A 79 5.65 1.90 10.26
CA GLU A 79 5.78 3.36 10.43
C GLU A 79 4.43 4.05 10.18
N ASP A 80 3.60 3.45 9.31
CA ASP A 80 2.30 3.95 8.91
C ASP A 80 1.11 3.33 9.68
N ASP A 81 1.38 2.61 10.78
CA ASP A 81 0.38 1.93 11.65
C ASP A 81 -0.50 2.91 12.47
N PHE A 82 -0.37 4.22 12.24
CA PHE A 82 -1.23 5.22 12.87
C PHE A 82 -2.64 5.28 12.24
N THR A 83 -2.84 4.63 11.09
CA THR A 83 -4.15 4.58 10.42
C THR A 83 -4.89 3.29 10.74
N SER A 84 -6.18 3.37 11.05
CA SER A 84 -7.02 2.19 11.34
C SER A 84 -7.28 1.30 10.13
N ASP A 85 -6.89 1.73 8.92
CA ASP A 85 -7.11 1.00 7.67
C ASP A 85 -5.88 1.18 6.75
N PRO A 86 -5.10 0.10 6.48
CA PRO A 86 -3.93 0.15 5.60
C PRO A 86 -4.19 0.73 4.21
N LEU A 87 -5.43 0.66 3.72
CA LEU A 87 -5.81 1.26 2.44
C LEU A 87 -5.70 2.79 2.47
N ILE A 88 -5.95 3.44 3.61
CA ILE A 88 -5.79 4.90 3.76
C ILE A 88 -4.33 5.28 3.53
N ALA A 89 -3.41 4.56 4.17
CA ALA A 89 -1.99 4.86 4.10
C ALA A 89 -1.43 4.64 2.68
N ILE A 90 -1.79 3.52 2.03
CA ILE A 90 -1.44 3.26 0.62
C ILE A 90 -2.00 4.35 -0.32
N LEU A 91 -3.26 4.76 -0.12
CA LEU A 91 -3.85 5.84 -0.92
C LEU A 91 -3.20 7.20 -0.63
N GLY A 92 -2.73 7.43 0.59
CA GLY A 92 -1.96 8.62 0.97
C GLY A 92 -0.64 8.71 0.20
N GLU A 93 0.15 7.62 0.21
CA GLU A 93 1.40 7.54 -0.53
C GLU A 93 1.20 7.64 -2.04
N LEU A 94 0.17 6.98 -2.58
CA LEU A 94 -0.17 7.11 -4.00
C LEU A 94 -0.57 8.54 -4.38
N LYS A 95 -1.28 9.25 -3.50
CA LYS A 95 -1.63 10.67 -3.70
C LYS A 95 -0.38 11.53 -3.71
N ALA A 96 0.51 11.36 -2.74
CA ALA A 96 1.76 12.11 -2.65
C ALA A 96 2.61 11.91 -3.91
N TYR A 97 2.74 10.66 -4.33
CA TYR A 97 3.42 10.30 -5.58
C TYR A 97 2.82 11.01 -6.80
N ILE A 98 1.50 11.01 -6.96
CA ILE A 98 0.82 11.68 -8.07
C ILE A 98 1.01 13.20 -8.00
N GLU A 99 0.89 13.82 -6.83
CA GLU A 99 1.06 15.28 -6.70
C GLU A 99 2.49 15.73 -7.03
N GLU A 100 3.50 14.93 -6.67
CA GLU A 100 4.90 15.23 -6.97
C GLU A 100 5.27 14.99 -8.45
N ASN A 101 4.69 13.95 -9.07
CA ASN A 101 5.17 13.44 -10.36
C ASN A 101 4.21 13.64 -11.54
N HIS A 102 2.92 13.82 -11.28
CA HIS A 102 1.83 13.80 -12.26
C HIS A 102 0.70 14.75 -11.80
N ASN A 103 1.02 15.99 -11.48
CA ASN A 103 0.08 16.96 -10.89
C ASN A 103 -1.19 17.17 -11.77
N GLU A 104 -1.09 16.96 -13.08
CA GLU A 104 -2.22 16.94 -14.01
C GLU A 104 -3.28 15.87 -13.69
N LEU A 105 -2.89 14.79 -12.99
CA LEU A 105 -3.79 13.70 -12.57
C LEU A 105 -4.40 13.92 -11.19
N LYS A 106 -4.08 15.01 -10.50
CA LYS A 106 -4.61 15.30 -9.15
C LYS A 106 -6.14 15.28 -9.09
N ASN A 107 -6.80 15.86 -10.10
CA ASN A 107 -8.26 15.86 -10.18
C ASN A 107 -8.83 14.47 -10.48
N ASN A 108 -8.08 13.60 -11.17
CA ASN A 108 -8.48 12.21 -11.41
C ASN A 108 -8.41 11.37 -10.11
N PHE A 109 -7.62 11.79 -9.13
CA PHE A 109 -7.52 11.11 -7.83
C PHE A 109 -8.75 11.33 -6.93
N GLU A 110 -9.58 12.35 -7.20
CA GLU A 110 -10.83 12.59 -6.45
C GLU A 110 -11.80 11.40 -6.55
N ASP A 111 -11.87 10.75 -7.71
CA ASP A 111 -12.72 9.56 -7.91
C ASP A 111 -12.23 8.37 -7.08
N VAL A 112 -10.90 8.22 -6.93
CA VAL A 112 -10.28 7.19 -6.07
C VAL A 112 -10.56 7.49 -4.60
N LYS A 113 -10.44 8.75 -4.15
CA LYS A 113 -10.80 9.12 -2.77
C LYS A 113 -12.27 8.86 -2.47
N LYS A 114 -13.16 9.23 -3.40
CA LYS A 114 -14.62 9.07 -3.23
C LYS A 114 -15.05 7.61 -3.19
N THR A 115 -14.45 6.75 -4.01
CA THR A 115 -14.75 5.31 -4.03
C THR A 115 -14.03 4.55 -2.92
N GLY A 116 -12.77 4.86 -2.65
CA GLY A 116 -11.99 4.29 -1.55
C GLY A 116 -12.55 4.63 -0.18
N GLY A 117 -12.96 5.88 0.05
CA GLY A 117 -13.61 6.29 1.30
C GLY A 117 -14.94 5.57 1.56
N LYS A 118 -15.65 5.11 0.52
CA LYS A 118 -16.84 4.25 0.67
C LYS A 118 -16.48 2.81 1.07
N ILE A 119 -15.38 2.27 0.56
CA ILE A 119 -14.88 0.94 0.94
C ILE A 119 -14.46 0.95 2.41
N ILE A 120 -13.64 1.93 2.79
CA ILE A 120 -13.11 2.10 4.16
C ILE A 120 -14.25 2.28 5.17
N ARG A 121 -15.28 3.07 4.85
CA ARG A 121 -16.43 3.25 5.76
C ARG A 121 -17.30 2.00 5.89
N ASN A 122 -17.35 1.16 4.86
CA ASN A 122 -18.16 -0.06 4.86
C ASN A 122 -17.41 -1.28 5.45
N SER A 123 -16.08 -1.24 5.58
CA SER A 123 -15.29 -2.28 6.27
C SER A 123 -15.26 -2.10 7.80
N LEU A 124 -15.44 -0.87 8.30
CA LEU A 124 -15.50 -0.55 9.74
C LEU A 124 -16.47 -1.44 10.58
N PRO A 125 -17.73 -1.70 10.15
CA PRO A 125 -18.67 -2.49 10.94
C PRO A 125 -18.27 -3.97 11.12
N LEU A 126 -17.36 -4.51 10.30
CA LEU A 126 -16.90 -5.90 10.43
C LEU A 126 -15.78 -6.05 11.47
N ILE A 127 -14.87 -5.07 11.55
CA ILE A 127 -13.78 -5.07 12.53
C ILE A 127 -14.30 -4.82 13.95
N LEU A 128 -15.31 -3.95 14.10
CA LEU A 128 -15.94 -3.66 15.38
C LEU A 128 -16.56 -4.91 16.05
N LYS A 129 -17.05 -5.90 15.28
CA LYS A 129 -17.58 -7.15 15.84
C LYS A 129 -16.54 -7.97 16.61
N GLY A 130 -15.25 -7.84 16.27
CA GLY A 130 -14.16 -8.60 16.92
C GLY A 130 -13.60 -7.94 18.19
N VAL A 131 -13.70 -6.61 18.30
CA VAL A 131 -13.11 -5.83 19.40
C VAL A 131 -14.15 -5.34 20.41
N ALA A 132 -15.39 -5.09 19.96
CA ALA A 132 -16.44 -4.50 20.80
C ALA A 132 -16.92 -5.43 21.94
N GLY A 133 -16.68 -6.74 21.87
CA GLY A 133 -17.01 -7.68 22.96
C GLY A 133 -16.23 -7.46 24.27
N LYS A 134 -15.26 -6.53 24.30
CA LYS A 134 -14.45 -6.27 25.51
C LYS A 134 -14.45 -4.83 26.06
N VAL A 135 -14.88 -3.79 25.33
CA VAL A 135 -14.64 -2.39 25.76
C VAL A 135 -15.76 -1.38 25.47
N ILE A 136 -16.69 -1.62 24.55
CA ILE A 136 -17.65 -0.60 24.10
C ILE A 136 -19.06 -0.95 24.60
N GLY A 137 -19.75 -0.01 25.26
CA GLY A 137 -21.03 -0.24 25.92
C GLY A 137 -22.10 -0.89 25.04
N ASP A 138 -22.85 -1.82 25.66
CA ASP A 138 -23.77 -2.79 25.05
C ASP A 138 -24.78 -2.19 24.06
N GLU A 139 -25.27 -0.97 24.29
CA GLU A 139 -26.44 -0.41 23.60
C GLU A 139 -26.14 0.01 22.15
N THR A 140 -24.92 0.45 21.85
CA THR A 140 -24.50 0.83 20.48
C THR A 140 -24.14 -0.38 19.63
N VAL A 141 -23.55 -1.41 20.25
CA VAL A 141 -23.26 -2.69 19.61
C VAL A 141 -24.57 -3.43 19.31
N ALA A 142 -25.50 -3.47 20.27
CA ALA A 142 -26.81 -4.08 20.09
C ALA A 142 -27.60 -3.43 18.97
N LYS A 143 -27.61 -2.09 18.84
CA LYS A 143 -28.23 -1.41 17.68
C LYS A 143 -27.57 -1.77 16.36
N MET A 144 -26.23 -1.76 16.28
CA MET A 144 -25.52 -2.09 15.04
C MET A 144 -25.69 -3.56 14.63
N VAL A 145 -25.76 -4.47 15.61
CA VAL A 145 -26.09 -5.88 15.38
C VAL A 145 -27.56 -6.04 15.01
N SER A 146 -28.48 -5.34 15.66
CA SER A 146 -29.91 -5.32 15.34
C SER A 146 -30.15 -4.82 13.92
N ASP A 147 -29.53 -3.71 13.51
CA ASP A 147 -29.63 -3.17 12.15
C ASP A 147 -29.06 -4.15 11.10
N PHE A 148 -28.08 -4.98 11.48
CA PHE A 148 -27.52 -6.01 10.60
C PHE A 148 -28.39 -7.28 10.56
N VAL A 149 -29.05 -7.63 11.66
CA VAL A 149 -29.90 -8.82 11.82
C VAL A 149 -31.34 -8.58 11.33
N GLU A 150 -31.86 -7.35 11.40
CA GLU A 150 -33.18 -6.96 10.85
C GLU A 150 -33.23 -7.00 9.32
N ASN A 151 -32.08 -7.03 8.65
CA ASN A 151 -32.02 -7.10 7.20
C ASN A 151 -32.30 -8.52 6.73
N SER A 152 -33.51 -8.74 6.17
CA SER A 152 -33.91 -9.93 5.41
C SER A 152 -32.80 -10.47 4.50
N THR A 153 -32.82 -11.77 4.17
CA THR A 153 -31.84 -12.42 3.27
C THR A 153 -31.63 -11.64 1.96
N THR A 154 -32.67 -11.00 1.44
CA THR A 154 -32.61 -10.10 0.28
C THR A 154 -31.79 -8.85 0.53
N ALA A 155 -31.92 -8.19 1.69
CA ALA A 155 -31.12 -7.03 2.05
C ALA A 155 -29.63 -7.38 2.29
N LEU A 156 -29.34 -8.58 2.82
CA LEU A 156 -27.95 -9.08 2.94
C LEU A 156 -27.32 -9.31 1.56
N ILE A 157 -28.07 -9.91 0.62
CA ILE A 157 -27.61 -10.11 -0.76
C ILE A 157 -27.40 -8.76 -1.47
N ASP A 158 -28.34 -7.82 -1.32
CA ASP A 158 -28.25 -6.49 -1.93
C ASP A 158 -27.06 -5.70 -1.39
N ASN A 159 -26.77 -5.79 -0.09
CA ASN A 159 -25.60 -5.14 0.51
C ASN A 159 -24.30 -5.74 -0.01
N TYR A 160 -24.19 -7.07 -0.08
CA TYR A 160 -23.04 -7.74 -0.69
C TYR A 160 -22.82 -7.33 -2.15
N GLN A 161 -23.90 -7.24 -2.95
CA GLN A 161 -23.81 -6.78 -4.34
C GLN A 161 -23.36 -5.32 -4.45
N LYS A 162 -23.85 -4.44 -3.56
CA LYS A 162 -23.41 -3.03 -3.49
C LYS A 162 -21.93 -2.92 -3.12
N GLU A 163 -21.44 -3.72 -2.18
CA GLU A 163 -20.02 -3.78 -1.80
C GLU A 163 -19.16 -4.24 -2.97
N LYS A 164 -19.53 -5.35 -3.63
CA LYS A 164 -18.82 -5.85 -4.82
C LYS A 164 -18.75 -4.79 -5.92
N THR A 165 -19.87 -4.12 -6.19
CA THR A 165 -19.93 -3.05 -7.19
C THR A 165 -19.06 -1.84 -6.80
N THR A 166 -19.00 -1.51 -5.51
CA THR A 166 -18.15 -0.42 -4.99
C THR A 166 -16.67 -0.78 -5.14
N LEU A 167 -16.29 -2.02 -4.83
CA LEU A 167 -14.94 -2.55 -5.02
C LEU A 167 -14.52 -2.51 -6.49
N GLU A 168 -15.38 -2.95 -7.41
CA GLU A 168 -15.09 -2.89 -8.84
C GLU A 168 -14.95 -1.45 -9.35
N LYS A 169 -15.80 -0.52 -8.88
CA LYS A 169 -15.65 0.91 -9.20
C LYS A 169 -14.31 1.46 -8.70
N PHE A 170 -13.90 1.09 -7.49
CA PHE A 170 -12.62 1.51 -6.93
C PHE A 170 -11.42 0.97 -7.73
N LYS A 171 -11.39 -0.34 -8.04
CA LYS A 171 -10.36 -0.95 -8.89
C LYS A 171 -10.25 -0.24 -10.24
N ASN A 172 -11.40 0.03 -10.86
CA ASN A 172 -11.46 0.74 -12.15
C ASN A 172 -10.94 2.18 -12.05
N SER A 173 -11.25 2.89 -10.96
CA SER A 173 -10.71 4.24 -10.73
C SER A 173 -9.19 4.24 -10.60
N ILE A 174 -8.62 3.30 -9.84
CA ILE A 174 -7.17 3.13 -9.73
C ILE A 174 -6.57 2.79 -11.10
N ALA A 175 -7.14 1.80 -11.80
CA ALA A 175 -6.64 1.38 -13.10
C ALA A 175 -6.62 2.52 -14.14
N LYS A 176 -7.62 3.42 -14.10
CA LYS A 176 -7.64 4.61 -14.97
C LYS A 176 -6.50 5.58 -14.69
N ILE A 177 -6.13 5.75 -13.42
CA ILE A 177 -4.98 6.60 -13.04
C ILE A 177 -3.67 5.93 -13.43
N LEU A 178 -3.52 4.64 -13.10
CA LEU A 178 -2.31 3.87 -13.43
C LEU A 178 -2.04 3.78 -14.93
N LYS A 179 -3.08 3.79 -15.78
CA LYS A 179 -2.93 3.84 -17.24
C LYS A 179 -2.41 5.18 -17.76
N LYS A 180 -2.56 6.26 -16.98
CA LYS A 180 -2.13 7.62 -17.35
C LYS A 180 -0.76 7.97 -16.79
N ILE A 181 -0.40 7.36 -15.66
CA ILE A 181 0.98 7.31 -15.20
C ILE A 181 1.72 6.48 -16.26
N ASP A 182 2.72 7.07 -16.92
CA ASP A 182 3.45 6.48 -18.04
C ASP A 182 3.89 5.03 -17.76
N LYS A 183 4.21 4.27 -18.83
CA LYS A 183 4.64 2.85 -18.87
C LYS A 183 5.73 2.42 -17.87
N VAL A 184 6.27 3.32 -17.07
CA VAL A 184 7.19 3.07 -15.98
C VAL A 184 6.44 2.30 -14.88
N SER A 185 6.79 1.02 -14.72
CA SER A 185 6.25 0.12 -13.71
C SER A 185 6.27 0.77 -12.33
N LEU A 186 5.11 1.22 -11.84
CA LEU A 186 4.96 1.71 -10.48
C LEU A 186 5.19 0.53 -9.55
N LEU A 187 6.38 0.45 -8.96
CA LEU A 187 6.69 -0.60 -8.01
C LEU A 187 6.28 -0.17 -6.61
N LEU A 188 5.44 -0.97 -5.95
CA LEU A 188 5.05 -0.76 -4.56
C LEU A 188 5.85 -1.71 -3.68
N PHE A 189 6.70 -1.16 -2.83
CA PHE A 189 7.39 -1.94 -1.80
C PHE A 189 6.56 -1.91 -0.52
N LEU A 190 6.12 -3.09 -0.07
CA LEU A 190 5.45 -3.27 1.23
C LEU A 190 6.44 -3.91 2.21
N SER A 191 6.82 -3.18 3.25
CA SER A 191 7.65 -3.74 4.33
C SER A 191 6.78 -4.13 5.53
N MET A 192 6.71 -5.43 5.82
CA MET A 192 6.20 -5.98 7.07
C MET A 192 7.40 -6.53 7.85
N ASN A 193 7.66 -5.99 9.04
CA ASN A 193 8.72 -6.51 9.93
C ASN A 193 8.17 -7.48 10.96
#